data_AF-A0A2E6HB34-F1
#
_entry.id   AF-A0A2E6HB34-F1
#
_cell.length_a   1.000
_cell.length_b   1.000
_cell.length_c   1.000
_cell.angle_alpha   90.00
_cell.angle_beta   90.00
_cell.angle_gamma   90.00
#
_symmetry.space_group_name_H-M   'P 1'
#
loop_
_entity.id
_entity.type
_entity.pdbx_description
1 polymer ?
#
loop_
_entity_poly.entity_id
_entity_poly.type
_entity_poly.pdbx_seq_one_letter_code
_entity_poly.pdbx_strand_id
1 'polypeptide(L)'
;MTKLLSTAKIFLLFSILTPLISEAGITKLPIISISGKACDHNERVSATIRVEAARYAPAYCHSEVQMPDRTVRYPHSFSLYGVTVTDYYSSFSLTLDVMEGLKERIYSYHPNGVNFDGTQISTLNYFKNCNFQIKELTLYTQETTLVVRDSFYNRLENMFKVPQGTTTTEDYSFNRSSDRIRLKVFVFKGE
;
A
#
# COMPACT_ATOMS: atom_id res chain seq x y z
N MET A 1 12.45 -76.90 -2.30
CA MET A 1 13.25 -75.69 -2.60
C MET A 1 12.59 -74.94 -3.75
N THR A 2 11.87 -73.87 -3.47
CA THR A 2 11.50 -72.85 -4.46
C THR A 2 11.52 -71.51 -3.74
N LYS A 3 12.37 -70.61 -4.22
CA LYS A 3 12.76 -69.35 -3.57
C LYS A 3 11.63 -68.31 -3.66
N LEU A 4 11.43 -67.60 -2.55
CA LEU A 4 10.75 -66.31 -2.49
C LEU A 4 11.36 -65.34 -3.52
N LEU A 5 10.51 -64.73 -4.35
CA LEU A 5 10.81 -63.47 -5.01
C LEU A 5 9.76 -62.44 -4.61
N SER A 6 10.13 -61.73 -3.55
CA SER A 6 9.67 -60.38 -3.24
C SER A 6 9.91 -59.48 -4.45
N THR A 7 8.83 -59.06 -5.12
CA THR A 7 8.83 -57.85 -5.95
C THR A 7 8.01 -56.81 -5.22
N ALA A 8 8.72 -56.04 -4.40
CA ALA A 8 8.25 -54.82 -3.80
C ALA A 8 7.67 -53.89 -4.89
N LYS A 9 6.35 -53.70 -4.89
CA LYS A 9 5.70 -52.59 -5.59
C LYS A 9 5.96 -51.31 -4.80
N ILE A 10 7.18 -50.80 -4.88
CA ILE A 10 7.51 -49.41 -4.55
C ILE A 10 7.66 -48.70 -5.89
N PHE A 11 6.53 -48.30 -6.48
CA PHE A 11 6.54 -47.27 -7.49
C PHE A 11 6.11 -45.97 -6.80
N LEU A 12 7.16 -45.21 -6.50
CA LEU A 12 7.21 -43.82 -6.10
C LEU A 12 5.91 -43.03 -6.31
N LEU A 13 5.38 -42.54 -5.19
CA LEU A 13 4.72 -41.24 -5.12
C LEU A 13 5.71 -40.18 -5.65
N PHE A 14 5.81 -40.03 -6.97
CA PHE A 14 6.31 -38.79 -7.55
C PHE A 14 5.15 -37.78 -7.51
N SER A 15 5.10 -37.07 -6.39
CA SER A 15 5.06 -35.61 -6.39
C SER A 15 4.35 -34.97 -7.58
N ILE A 16 3.02 -35.05 -7.59
CA ILE A 16 2.21 -33.92 -8.05
C ILE A 16 1.93 -33.08 -6.79
N LEU A 17 3.02 -32.58 -6.20
CA LEU A 17 2.97 -31.26 -5.59
C LEU A 17 2.82 -30.31 -6.77
N THR A 18 1.61 -30.18 -7.30
CA THR A 18 1.24 -28.88 -7.86
C THR A 18 1.58 -27.91 -6.74
N PRO A 19 2.48 -26.92 -6.94
CA PRO A 19 2.44 -25.80 -6.05
C PRO A 19 0.96 -25.38 -6.10
N LEU A 20 0.30 -25.37 -4.94
CA LEU A 20 -0.78 -24.44 -4.77
C LEU A 20 -0.18 -23.13 -5.26
N ILE A 21 -0.52 -22.74 -6.48
CA ILE A 21 -0.49 -21.35 -6.86
C ILE A 21 -1.52 -20.82 -5.88
N SER A 22 -1.05 -20.43 -4.69
CA SER A 22 -1.81 -19.47 -3.94
C SER A 22 -2.01 -18.38 -4.97
N GLU A 23 -3.26 -18.15 -5.32
CA GLU A 23 -3.63 -16.82 -5.74
C GLU A 23 -3.13 -15.96 -4.59
N ALA A 24 -1.90 -15.44 -4.73
CA ALA A 24 -1.40 -14.38 -3.90
C ALA A 24 -2.48 -13.32 -4.07
N GLY A 25 -3.36 -13.29 -3.07
CA GLY A 25 -4.56 -12.47 -3.09
C GLY A 25 -4.05 -11.09 -3.41
N ILE A 26 -4.54 -10.52 -4.51
CA ILE A 26 -4.24 -9.14 -4.83
C ILE A 26 -4.60 -8.36 -3.57
N THR A 27 -3.61 -7.78 -2.89
CA THR A 27 -3.89 -6.95 -1.72
C THR A 27 -4.81 -5.86 -2.19
N LYS A 28 -6.07 -5.91 -1.74
CA LYS A 28 -7.03 -4.88 -2.05
C LYS A 28 -6.65 -3.67 -1.21
N LEU A 29 -6.05 -2.69 -1.85
CA LEU A 29 -5.78 -1.40 -1.24
C LEU A 29 -7.11 -0.70 -0.94
N PRO A 30 -7.23 -0.07 0.25
CA PRO A 30 -8.47 0.53 0.72
C PRO A 30 -8.79 1.84 -0.01
N ILE A 31 -10.02 2.30 0.16
CA ILE A 31 -10.42 3.68 -0.10
C ILE A 31 -10.19 4.48 1.20
N ILE A 32 -9.42 5.56 1.13
CA ILE A 32 -9.21 6.44 2.27
C ILE A 32 -10.13 7.65 2.14
N SER A 33 -11.04 7.84 3.09
CA SER A 33 -11.84 9.06 3.21
C SER A 33 -11.33 9.89 4.39
N ILE A 34 -11.16 11.18 4.18
CA ILE A 34 -10.66 12.12 5.17
C ILE A 34 -11.66 13.25 5.21
N SER A 35 -12.13 13.59 6.41
CA SER A 35 -13.02 14.72 6.61
C SER A 35 -12.59 15.49 7.84
N GLY A 36 -12.80 16.79 7.87
CA GLY A 36 -12.37 17.57 9.02
C GLY A 36 -12.72 19.03 8.90
N LYS A 37 -12.11 19.83 9.77
CA LYS A 37 -12.16 21.29 9.73
C LYS A 37 -10.77 21.85 9.53
N ALA A 38 -10.66 22.88 8.70
CA ALA A 38 -9.44 23.66 8.54
C ALA A 38 -9.54 25.01 9.28
N CYS A 39 -8.51 25.84 9.16
CA CYS A 39 -8.44 27.14 9.84
C CYS A 39 -9.47 28.11 9.28
N ASP A 40 -9.56 28.11 7.95
CA ASP A 40 -10.30 29.10 7.19
C ASP A 40 -11.21 28.44 6.14
N HIS A 41 -12.22 29.20 5.71
CA HIS A 41 -12.98 28.87 4.51
C HIS A 41 -12.08 29.01 3.25
N ASN A 42 -12.38 28.26 2.20
CA ASN A 42 -11.59 28.24 0.96
C ASN A 42 -10.10 27.85 1.14
N GLU A 43 -9.76 27.19 2.23
CA GLU A 43 -8.43 26.65 2.47
C GLU A 43 -8.22 25.39 1.62
N ARG A 44 -7.07 25.29 0.97
CA ARG A 44 -6.69 24.10 0.20
C ARG A 44 -6.14 23.03 1.16
N VAL A 45 -6.88 21.95 1.31
CA VAL A 45 -6.45 20.79 2.09
C VAL A 45 -5.85 19.75 1.17
N SER A 46 -4.71 19.17 1.57
CA SER A 46 -4.06 18.13 0.78
C SER A 46 -3.63 16.95 1.61
N ALA A 47 -3.71 15.76 1.00
CA ALA A 47 -3.28 14.51 1.58
C ALA A 47 -2.33 13.78 0.63
N THR A 48 -1.32 13.12 1.19
CA THR A 48 -0.38 12.28 0.47
C THR A 48 -0.36 10.88 1.07
N ILE A 49 -0.47 9.85 0.24
CA ILE A 49 -0.40 8.45 0.65
C ILE A 49 0.85 7.84 0.03
N ARG A 50 1.79 7.39 0.86
CA ARG A 50 2.94 6.60 0.43
C ARG A 50 2.58 5.13 0.44
N VAL A 51 2.75 4.50 -0.71
CA VAL A 51 2.56 3.07 -0.91
C VAL A 51 3.90 2.45 -1.34
N GLU A 52 4.25 1.30 -0.78
CA GLU A 52 5.50 0.60 -1.07
C GLU A 52 5.26 -0.85 -1.45
N ALA A 53 6.12 -1.39 -2.30
CA ALA A 53 6.18 -2.83 -2.53
C ALA A 53 6.42 -3.58 -1.21
N ALA A 54 5.81 -4.76 -1.06
CA ALA A 54 6.00 -5.58 0.12
C ALA A 54 7.46 -5.99 0.30
N ARG A 55 7.89 -6.16 1.57
CA ARG A 55 9.26 -6.56 1.92
C ARG A 55 9.70 -7.85 1.22
N TYR A 56 8.78 -8.80 1.04
CA TYR A 56 9.03 -10.11 0.42
C TYR A 56 8.62 -10.16 -1.06
N ALA A 57 8.36 -9.01 -1.69
CA ALA A 57 8.10 -8.94 -3.12
C ALA A 57 9.33 -9.39 -3.94
N PRO A 58 9.14 -9.85 -5.20
CA PRO A 58 10.23 -10.20 -6.09
C PRO A 58 11.23 -9.06 -6.32
N ALA A 59 12.46 -9.40 -6.71
CA ALA A 59 13.57 -8.45 -6.83
C ALA A 59 13.27 -7.24 -7.75
N TYR A 60 12.52 -7.43 -8.83
CA TYR A 60 12.10 -6.34 -9.74
C TYR A 60 11.16 -5.30 -9.12
N CYS A 61 10.69 -5.53 -7.89
CA CYS A 61 9.91 -4.57 -7.10
C CYS A 61 10.80 -3.72 -6.19
N HIS A 62 12.13 -3.86 -6.29
CA HIS A 62 13.11 -3.15 -5.48
C HIS A 62 14.17 -2.54 -6.37
N SER A 63 14.65 -1.38 -5.97
CA SER A 63 15.89 -0.80 -6.48
C SER A 63 17.06 -1.30 -5.63
N GLU A 64 18.13 -1.72 -6.28
CA GLU A 64 19.36 -2.12 -5.59
C GLU A 64 20.40 -1.00 -5.65
N VAL A 65 21.00 -0.70 -4.50
CA VAL A 65 22.12 0.23 -4.41
C VAL A 65 23.31 -0.53 -3.84
N GLN A 66 24.37 -0.65 -4.63
CA GLN A 66 25.65 -1.17 -4.16
C GLN A 66 26.33 -0.13 -3.26
N MET A 67 26.52 -0.49 -1.99
CA MET A 67 27.35 0.24 -1.04
C MET A 67 28.69 -0.49 -0.88
N PRO A 68 29.75 0.16 -0.36
CA PRO A 68 31.08 -0.44 -0.25
C PRO A 68 31.15 -1.78 0.51
N ASP A 69 30.23 -2.00 1.45
CA ASP A 69 30.19 -3.16 2.36
C ASP A 69 28.98 -4.08 2.16
N ARG A 70 27.96 -3.64 1.39
CA ARG A 70 26.71 -4.39 1.19
C ARG A 70 25.89 -3.87 0.02
N THR A 71 24.97 -4.69 -0.48
CA THR A 71 23.89 -4.22 -1.36
C THR A 71 22.65 -3.89 -0.51
N VAL A 72 22.13 -2.67 -0.63
CA VAL A 72 20.88 -2.26 0.02
C VAL A 72 19.74 -2.31 -1.00
N ARG A 73 18.64 -2.97 -0.63
CA ARG A 73 17.42 -3.03 -1.43
C ARG A 73 16.39 -2.05 -0.89
N TYR A 74 15.89 -1.20 -1.76
CA TYR A 74 14.82 -0.25 -1.45
C TYR A 74 13.55 -0.65 -2.19
N PRO A 75 12.42 -0.89 -1.49
CA PRO A 75 11.17 -1.22 -2.16
C PRO A 75 10.73 -0.04 -3.05
N HIS A 76 10.20 -0.34 -4.23
CA HIS A 76 9.60 0.68 -5.07
C HIS A 76 8.44 1.34 -4.33
N SER A 77 8.45 2.67 -4.30
CA SER A 77 7.49 3.48 -3.57
C SER A 77 6.79 4.46 -4.48
N PHE A 78 5.49 4.63 -4.29
CA PHE A 78 4.67 5.61 -5.01
C PHE A 78 3.96 6.51 -4.01
N SER A 79 3.90 7.80 -4.34
CA SER A 79 3.11 8.77 -3.60
C SER A 79 1.85 9.12 -4.39
N LEU A 80 0.69 8.90 -3.77
CA LEU A 80 -0.61 9.33 -4.28
C LEU A 80 -0.99 10.62 -3.59
N TYR A 81 -1.61 11.54 -4.33
CA TYR A 81 -1.92 12.88 -3.85
C TYR A 81 -3.39 13.21 -4.08
N GLY A 82 -4.01 13.83 -3.08
CA GLY A 82 -5.39 14.31 -3.12
C GLY A 82 -5.51 15.74 -2.64
N VAL A 83 -6.42 16.49 -3.24
CA VAL A 83 -6.73 17.88 -2.88
C VAL A 83 -8.22 18.06 -2.75
N THR A 84 -8.61 18.84 -1.77
CA THR A 84 -9.96 19.39 -1.66
C THR A 84 -9.87 20.83 -1.16
N VAL A 85 -10.99 21.54 -1.16
CA VAL A 85 -11.11 22.91 -0.66
C VAL A 85 -12.17 22.91 0.42
N THR A 86 -11.94 23.65 1.51
CA THR A 86 -12.95 23.78 2.56
C THR A 86 -14.18 24.54 2.07
N ASP A 87 -15.34 24.12 2.59
CA ASP A 87 -16.60 24.82 2.37
C ASP A 87 -16.73 26.09 3.23
N TYR A 88 -17.88 26.75 3.13
CA TYR A 88 -18.21 27.94 3.92
C TYR A 88 -18.16 27.72 5.44
N TYR A 89 -18.36 26.48 5.89
CA TYR A 89 -18.27 26.09 7.30
C TYR A 89 -16.87 25.64 7.71
N SER A 90 -15.85 25.96 6.89
CA SER A 90 -14.46 25.52 7.04
C SER A 90 -14.30 24.00 7.12
N SER A 91 -15.28 23.25 6.60
CA SER A 91 -15.30 21.80 6.62
C SER A 91 -14.81 21.25 5.28
N PHE A 92 -14.11 20.12 5.29
CA PHE A 92 -13.66 19.47 4.06
C PHE A 92 -13.97 17.97 4.07
N SER A 93 -14.04 17.42 2.85
CA SER A 93 -14.06 15.99 2.60
C SER A 93 -13.17 15.68 1.40
N LEU A 94 -12.35 14.65 1.55
CA LEU A 94 -11.44 14.13 0.54
C LEU A 94 -11.57 12.61 0.52
N THR A 95 -11.69 12.02 -0.65
CA THR A 95 -11.70 10.56 -0.81
C THR A 95 -10.65 10.16 -1.84
N LEU A 96 -9.82 9.17 -1.48
CA LEU A 96 -8.73 8.66 -2.30
C LEU A 96 -8.92 7.16 -2.49
N ASP A 97 -9.18 6.75 -3.73
CA ASP A 97 -9.09 5.34 -4.13
C ASP A 97 -7.62 4.99 -4.34
N VAL A 98 -7.01 4.35 -3.35
CA VAL A 98 -5.57 4.04 -3.35
C VAL A 98 -5.25 3.00 -4.43
N MET A 99 -6.17 2.07 -4.68
CA MET A 99 -6.01 1.04 -5.69
C MET A 99 -5.95 1.67 -7.09
N GLU A 100 -6.94 2.48 -7.45
CA GLU A 100 -6.99 3.14 -8.76
C GLU A 100 -5.86 4.16 -8.92
N GLY A 101 -5.61 5.00 -7.92
CA GLY A 101 -4.51 5.97 -7.98
C GLY A 101 -3.14 5.31 -8.14
N LEU A 102 -2.91 4.16 -7.49
CA LEU A 102 -1.66 3.40 -7.66
C LEU A 102 -1.55 2.80 -9.05
N LYS A 103 -2.64 2.23 -9.60
CA LYS A 103 -2.65 1.73 -10.97
C LYS A 103 -2.28 2.83 -11.95
N GLU A 104 -2.96 3.97 -11.89
CA GLU A 104 -2.69 5.12 -12.77
C GLU A 104 -1.21 5.54 -12.70
N ARG A 105 -0.65 5.59 -11.48
CA ARG A 105 0.74 5.98 -11.28
C ARG A 105 1.70 4.96 -11.90
N ILE A 106 1.47 3.68 -11.66
CA ILE A 106 2.30 2.60 -12.23
C ILE A 106 2.17 2.57 -13.75
N TYR A 107 0.97 2.71 -14.32
CA TYR A 107 0.78 2.75 -15.77
C TYR A 107 1.47 3.96 -16.41
N SER A 108 1.52 5.11 -15.73
CA SER A 108 2.28 6.27 -16.23
C SER A 108 3.79 6.03 -16.27
N TYR A 109 4.37 5.38 -15.26
CA TYR A 109 5.82 5.14 -15.22
C TYR A 109 6.23 3.90 -16.02
N HIS A 110 5.38 2.89 -16.06
CA HIS A 110 5.64 1.57 -16.63
C HIS A 110 4.47 1.13 -17.52
N PRO A 111 4.17 1.85 -18.63
CA PRO A 111 3.01 1.54 -19.48
C PRO A 111 3.10 0.14 -20.10
N ASN A 112 4.33 -0.31 -20.40
CA ASN A 112 4.59 -1.65 -20.95
C ASN A 112 5.09 -2.63 -19.88
N GLY A 113 5.17 -2.21 -18.62
CA GLY A 113 5.73 -2.97 -17.51
C GLY A 113 7.19 -2.66 -17.21
N VAL A 114 7.82 -3.51 -16.40
CA VAL A 114 9.19 -3.34 -15.90
C VAL A 114 10.10 -4.39 -16.54
N ASN A 115 11.24 -3.96 -17.09
CA ASN A 115 12.27 -4.88 -17.57
C ASN A 115 13.17 -5.28 -16.40
N PHE A 116 13.37 -6.57 -16.20
CA PHE A 116 14.27 -7.12 -15.20
C PHE A 116 15.08 -8.26 -15.81
N ASP A 117 16.40 -8.13 -15.82
CA ASP A 117 17.35 -9.10 -16.39
C ASP A 117 16.98 -9.56 -17.81
N GLY A 118 16.53 -8.62 -18.66
CA GLY A 118 16.14 -8.89 -20.05
C GLY A 118 14.74 -9.49 -20.21
N THR A 119 14.01 -9.70 -19.11
CA THR A 119 12.63 -10.18 -19.12
C THR A 119 11.66 -9.03 -18.90
N GLN A 120 10.66 -8.90 -19.78
CA GLN A 120 9.60 -7.91 -19.62
C GLN A 120 8.51 -8.43 -18.67
N ILE A 121 8.40 -7.81 -17.50
CA ILE A 121 7.31 -8.07 -16.54
C ILE A 121 6.17 -7.12 -16.85
N SER A 122 5.00 -7.64 -17.24
CA SER A 122 3.84 -6.80 -17.54
C SER A 122 3.41 -5.95 -16.35
N THR A 123 2.81 -4.78 -16.60
CA THR A 123 2.33 -3.86 -15.56
C THR A 123 1.37 -4.53 -14.58
N LEU A 124 0.51 -5.42 -15.08
CA LEU A 124 -0.41 -6.20 -14.25
C LEU A 124 0.33 -7.17 -13.32
N ASN A 125 1.33 -7.88 -13.84
CA ASN A 125 2.13 -8.80 -13.03
C ASN A 125 3.00 -8.05 -12.03
N TYR A 126 3.57 -6.92 -12.43
CA TYR A 126 4.28 -6.01 -11.53
C TYR A 126 3.37 -5.57 -10.38
N PHE A 127 2.17 -5.06 -10.68
CA PHE A 127 1.19 -4.68 -9.67
C PHE A 127 0.86 -5.81 -8.69
N LYS A 128 0.52 -6.99 -9.23
CA LYS A 128 0.11 -8.16 -8.43
C LYS A 128 1.25 -8.68 -7.55
N ASN A 129 2.44 -8.83 -8.11
CA ASN A 129 3.54 -9.51 -7.45
C ASN A 129 4.31 -8.59 -6.49
N CYS A 130 4.32 -7.27 -6.75
CA CYS A 130 4.89 -6.32 -5.80
C CYS A 130 4.07 -6.16 -4.53
N ASN A 131 2.81 -6.62 -4.53
CA ASN A 131 1.94 -6.69 -3.37
C ASN A 131 1.98 -5.41 -2.52
N PHE A 132 1.67 -4.29 -3.17
CA PHE A 132 1.83 -2.96 -2.57
C PHE A 132 1.07 -2.79 -1.26
N GLN A 133 1.66 -2.04 -0.33
CA GLN A 133 1.14 -1.77 1.00
C GLN A 133 1.24 -0.28 1.30
N ILE A 134 0.20 0.28 1.90
CA ILE A 134 0.28 1.66 2.40
C ILE A 134 1.28 1.68 3.56
N LYS A 135 2.20 2.65 3.55
CA LYS A 135 3.18 2.84 4.61
C LYS A 135 2.93 4.10 5.41
N GLU A 136 2.49 5.15 4.72
CA GLU A 136 2.29 6.45 5.36
C GLU A 136 1.10 7.18 4.74
N LEU A 137 0.27 7.77 5.59
CA LEU A 137 -0.70 8.80 5.18
C LEU A 137 -0.26 10.11 5.83
N THR A 138 -0.11 11.15 5.02
CA THR A 138 0.25 12.50 5.44
C THR A 138 -0.89 13.45 5.12
N LEU A 139 -1.32 14.24 6.11
CA LEU A 139 -2.39 15.24 5.96
C LEU A 139 -1.99 16.57 6.59
N TYR A 140 -2.51 17.67 6.04
CA TYR A 140 -2.33 19.03 6.56
C TYR A 140 -3.69 19.67 6.95
N THR A 141 -4.02 19.82 8.25
CA THR A 141 -5.31 20.46 8.69
C THR A 141 -5.44 20.63 10.22
N GLN A 142 -6.32 21.52 10.73
CA GLN A 142 -6.56 21.76 12.16
C GLN A 142 -7.32 20.68 12.93
N GLU A 143 -8.46 20.18 12.44
CA GLU A 143 -9.20 19.10 13.10
C GLU A 143 -9.51 18.03 12.05
N THR A 144 -9.22 16.75 12.32
CA THR A 144 -9.44 15.68 11.35
C THR A 144 -10.21 14.51 11.93
N THR A 145 -11.26 14.10 11.25
CA THR A 145 -11.79 12.74 11.33
C THR A 145 -11.28 11.93 10.15
N LEU A 146 -10.41 10.95 10.40
CA LEU A 146 -9.93 10.04 9.38
C LEU A 146 -10.87 8.83 9.33
N VAL A 147 -11.56 8.67 8.21
CA VAL A 147 -12.47 7.55 7.96
C VAL A 147 -11.84 6.63 6.93
N VAL A 148 -11.22 5.54 7.36
CA VAL A 148 -10.66 4.59 6.42
C VAL A 148 -11.68 3.52 6.04
N ARG A 149 -11.92 3.38 4.74
CA ARG A 149 -12.90 2.43 4.18
C ARG A 149 -12.17 1.35 3.39
N ASP A 150 -12.09 0.16 3.96
CA ASP A 150 -11.54 -1.01 3.25
C ASP A 150 -12.49 -1.52 2.14
N SER A 151 -13.79 -1.31 2.32
CA SER A 151 -14.81 -1.58 1.31
C SER A 151 -16.08 -0.78 1.57
N PHE A 152 -17.04 -0.79 0.64
CA PHE A 152 -18.37 -0.20 0.85
C PHE A 152 -19.08 -0.70 2.12
N TYR A 153 -18.74 -1.91 2.59
CA TYR A 153 -19.37 -2.53 3.76
C TYR A 153 -18.55 -2.42 5.05
N ASN A 154 -17.23 -2.17 4.96
CA ASN A 154 -16.34 -2.06 6.12
C ASN A 154 -15.84 -0.64 6.28
N ARG A 155 -16.38 0.06 7.29
CA ARG A 155 -15.95 1.40 7.71
C ARG A 155 -15.20 1.29 9.03
N LEU A 156 -13.94 1.70 9.04
CA LEU A 156 -13.19 1.95 10.26
C LEU A 156 -13.01 3.46 10.38
N GLU A 157 -13.44 4.01 11.50
CA GLU A 157 -13.44 5.45 11.73
C GLU A 157 -12.62 5.75 12.97
N ASN A 158 -11.70 6.70 12.83
CA ASN A 158 -10.95 7.25 13.94
C ASN A 158 -10.95 8.76 13.85
N MET A 159 -11.15 9.39 15.00
CA MET A 159 -11.14 10.84 15.12
C MET A 159 -9.79 11.27 15.70
N PHE A 160 -9.12 12.18 15.00
CA PHE A 160 -7.83 12.73 15.38
C PHE A 160 -7.97 14.23 15.60
N LYS A 161 -7.87 14.65 16.86
CA LYS A 161 -7.80 16.08 17.20
C LYS A 161 -6.33 16.46 17.30
N VAL A 162 -5.87 17.31 16.38
CA VAL A 162 -4.48 17.77 16.37
C VAL A 162 -4.47 19.27 16.60
N PRO A 163 -3.92 19.77 17.73
CA PRO A 163 -3.92 21.20 17.99
C PRO A 163 -3.24 22.00 16.87
N GLN A 164 -3.75 23.21 16.60
CA GLN A 164 -3.15 24.11 15.61
C GLN A 164 -1.66 24.37 15.91
N GLY A 165 -0.81 24.30 14.88
CA GLY A 165 0.63 24.53 15.01
C GLY A 165 1.41 23.34 15.57
N THR A 166 0.79 22.15 15.65
CA THR A 166 1.45 20.92 16.13
C THR A 166 1.51 19.84 15.04
N THR A 167 2.33 18.83 15.28
CA THR A 167 2.39 17.62 14.44
C THR A 167 2.12 16.42 15.32
N THR A 168 1.19 15.57 14.90
CA THR A 168 0.90 14.30 15.56
C THR A 168 1.23 13.15 14.62
N THR A 169 1.98 12.16 15.13
CA THR A 169 2.25 10.92 14.43
C THR A 169 1.68 9.77 15.24
N GLU A 170 0.82 8.95 14.62
CA GLU A 170 0.22 7.78 15.25
C GLU A 170 0.32 6.56 14.34
N ASP A 171 0.58 5.39 14.92
CA ASP A 171 0.56 4.14 14.17
C ASP A 171 -0.86 3.56 14.16
N TYR A 172 -1.42 3.37 12.98
CA TYR A 172 -2.76 2.85 12.75
C TYR A 172 -2.72 1.44 12.14
N SER A 173 -3.34 0.46 12.80
CA SER A 173 -3.50 -0.89 12.24
C SER A 173 -4.86 -1.03 11.56
N PHE A 174 -4.86 -1.54 10.34
CA PHE A 174 -6.09 -1.95 9.67
C PHE A 174 -6.46 -3.34 10.17
N ASN A 175 -7.74 -3.63 10.42
CA ASN A 175 -8.19 -4.96 10.87
C ASN A 175 -7.81 -6.11 9.91
N ARG A 176 -7.43 -5.82 8.65
CA ARG A 176 -7.07 -6.83 7.63
C ARG A 176 -5.66 -6.72 7.06
N SER A 177 -4.90 -5.68 7.42
CA SER A 177 -3.48 -5.63 7.11
C SER A 177 -2.74 -5.98 8.40
N SER A 178 -1.93 -7.04 8.35
CA SER A 178 -1.03 -7.39 9.46
C SER A 178 -0.01 -6.29 9.77
N ASP A 179 0.08 -5.27 8.91
CA ASP A 179 1.01 -4.17 9.03
C ASP A 179 0.33 -2.93 9.64
N ARG A 180 1.05 -2.32 10.58
CA ARG A 180 0.73 -0.98 11.11
C ARG A 180 1.14 0.06 10.07
N ILE A 181 0.26 1.01 9.81
CA ILE A 181 0.46 2.13 8.91
C ILE A 181 0.77 3.37 9.74
N ARG A 182 1.76 4.15 9.34
CA ARG A 182 2.06 5.40 10.04
C ARG A 182 1.14 6.51 9.53
N LEU A 183 0.30 7.06 10.39
CA LEU A 183 -0.44 8.28 10.12
C LEU A 183 0.38 9.47 10.63
N LYS A 184 0.71 10.41 9.75
CA LYS A 184 1.32 11.70 10.10
C LYS A 184 0.34 12.81 9.78
N VAL A 185 -0.13 13.52 10.80
CA VAL A 185 -0.97 14.70 10.61
C VAL A 185 -0.16 15.92 11.02
N PHE A 186 0.10 16.79 10.06
CA PHE A 186 0.76 18.07 10.26
C PHE A 186 -0.29 19.16 10.33
N VAL A 187 -0.14 20.11 11.25
CA VAL A 187 -1.02 21.28 11.33
C VAL A 187 -0.15 22.51 11.35
N PHE A 188 -0.08 23.20 10.21
CA PHE A 188 0.58 24.50 10.19
C PHE A 188 -0.27 25.50 10.99
N LYS A 189 0.41 26.34 11.76
CA LYS A 189 -0.17 27.60 12.18
C LYS A 189 -0.15 28.47 10.92
N GLY A 190 -1.31 28.81 10.37
CA GLY A 190 -1.39 29.78 9.27
C GLY A 190 -0.54 30.99 9.64
N GLU A 191 0.33 31.41 8.72
CA GLU A 191 1.09 32.65 8.84
C GLU A 191 0.15 33.86 8.81
#